data_AF-A0A399FBL8-F1
#
_entry.id   AF-A0A399FBL8-F1
#
_cell.length_a   1.000
_cell.length_b   1.000
_cell.length_c   1.000
_cell.angle_alpha   90.00
_cell.angle_beta   90.00
_cell.angle_gamma   90.00
#
_symmetry.space_group_name_H-M   'P 1'
#
loop_
_entity.id
_entity.type
_entity.pdbx_description
1 polymer ?
#
loop_
_entity_poly.entity_id
_entity_poly.type
_entity_poly.pdbx_seq_one_letter_code
_entity_poly.pdbx_strand_id
1 'polypeptide(L)' 'MAVRLEFTSTYNSEFMGMPATDKIFRIQGMNFIHLNQADQPTDRWGNADWMGLIQQLGLMG' A
#
# COMPACT_ATOMS: atom_id res chain seq x y z
N MET A 1 4.27 -17.87 -1.51
CA MET A 1 5.33 -16.87 -1.81
C MET A 1 5.17 -15.68 -0.87
N ALA A 2 6.26 -15.07 -0.42
CA ALA A 2 6.24 -13.83 0.38
C ALA A 2 7.07 -12.75 -0.32
N VAL A 3 6.55 -11.53 -0.36
CA VAL A 3 7.16 -10.40 -1.09
C VAL A 3 7.11 -9.15 -0.23
N ARG A 4 8.29 -8.59 0.10
CA ARG A 4 8.41 -7.27 0.70
C ARG A 4 8.31 -6.21 -0.39
N LEU A 5 7.52 -5.18 -0.14
CA LEU A 5 7.19 -4.12 -1.09
C LEU A 5 7.64 -2.78 -0.51
N GLU A 6 7.95 -1.85 -1.40
CA GLU A 6 8.03 -0.44 -1.08
C GLU A 6 7.32 0.36 -2.17
N PHE A 7 6.52 1.33 -1.77
CA PHE A 7 5.76 2.20 -2.65
C PHE A 7 6.17 3.64 -2.40
N THR A 8 6.49 4.37 -3.46
CA THR A 8 6.70 5.82 -3.42
C THR A 8 5.83 6.45 -4.51
N SER A 9 5.02 7.45 -4.15
CA SER A 9 4.16 8.15 -5.10
C SER A 9 3.79 9.54 -4.61
N THR A 10 3.14 10.32 -5.48
CA THR A 10 2.52 11.60 -5.15
C THR A 10 1.03 11.40 -4.94
N TYR A 11 0.48 11.96 -3.86
CA TYR A 11 -0.95 11.95 -3.57
C TYR A 11 -1.68 13.06 -4.33
N ASN A 12 -1.89 12.81 -5.63
CA ASN A 12 -2.43 13.76 -6.60
C ASN A 12 -3.89 13.48 -7.02
N SER A 13 -4.54 12.51 -6.40
CA SER A 13 -5.95 12.15 -6.65
C SER A 13 -6.67 11.92 -5.32
N GLU A 14 -8.00 11.83 -5.34
CA GLU A 14 -8.77 11.48 -4.15
C GLU A 14 -8.41 10.07 -3.66
N PHE A 15 -8.28 9.92 -2.34
CA PHE A 15 -8.03 8.62 -1.70
C PHE A 15 -8.85 8.53 -0.42
N MET A 16 -9.69 7.50 -0.31
CA MET A 16 -10.55 7.26 0.85
C MET A 16 -11.42 8.48 1.25
N GLY A 17 -11.98 9.19 0.27
CA GLY A 17 -12.81 10.37 0.49
C GLY A 17 -12.03 11.62 0.87
N MET A 18 -10.69 11.56 0.90
CA MET A 18 -9.83 12.69 1.23
C MET A 18 -9.27 13.32 -0.06
N PRO A 19 -9.25 14.67 -0.15
CA PRO A 19 -8.75 15.36 -1.33
C PRO A 19 -7.23 15.21 -1.46
N ALA A 20 -6.74 15.25 -2.70
CA ALA A 20 -5.32 15.29 -3.02
C ALA A 20 -4.62 16.44 -2.28
N THR A 21 -3.37 16.23 -1.88
CA THR A 21 -2.54 17.25 -1.20
C THR A 21 -1.21 17.51 -1.91
N ASP A 22 -0.97 16.82 -3.04
CA ASP A 22 0.30 16.83 -3.80
C ASP A 22 1.53 16.42 -2.99
N LYS A 23 1.34 15.85 -1.80
CA LYS A 23 2.43 15.33 -0.97
C LYS A 23 2.99 14.05 -1.57
N ILE A 24 4.31 13.91 -1.48
CA ILE A 24 4.99 12.64 -1.76
C ILE A 24 4.92 11.78 -0.50
N PHE A 25 4.61 10.50 -0.68
CA PHE A 25 4.65 9.51 0.39
C PHE A 25 5.54 8.32 0.01
N ARG A 26 6.08 7.66 1.03
CA ARG A 26 6.79 6.38 0.93
C ARG A 26 6.31 5.44 2.03
N ILE A 27 5.87 4.25 1.65
CA ILE A 27 5.42 3.21 2.59
C ILE A 27 5.97 1.85 2.20
N GLN A 28 6.02 0.94 3.18
CA GLN A 28 6.44 -0.44 2.98
C GLN A 28 5.30 -1.39 3.32
N GLY A 29 5.36 -2.60 2.77
CA GLY A 29 4.38 -3.64 3.05
C GLY A 29 4.92 -5.04 2.81
N MET A 30 4.09 -6.02 3.16
CA MET A 30 4.33 -7.42 2.90
C MET A 30 3.11 -8.02 2.22
N ASN A 31 3.35 -8.79 1.17
CA ASN A 31 2.35 -9.64 0.53
C ASN A 31 2.71 -11.09 0.71
N PHE A 32 1.70 -11.90 0.99
CA PHE A 32 1.75 -13.34 1.01
C PHE A 32 0.78 -13.84 -0.05
N ILE A 33 1.31 -14.57 -1.02
CA ILE A 33 0.58 -15.03 -2.20
C ILE A 33 0.54 -16.55 -2.17
N HIS A 34 -0.66 -17.12 -2.21
CA HIS A 34 -0.88 -18.55 -2.37
C HIS A 34 -0.87 -18.90 -3.86
N LEU A 35 -0.05 -19.88 -4.24
CA LEU A 35 0.02 -20.42 -5.61
C LEU A 35 -0.62 -21.80 -5.64
N ASN A 36 -1.35 -22.10 -6.71
CA ASN A 36 -1.87 -23.45 -6.95
C ASN A 36 -0.78 -24.37 -7.55
N GLN A 37 -1.17 -25.61 -7.87
CA GLN A 37 -0.26 -26.61 -8.45
C GLN A 37 0.27 -26.27 -9.85
N ALA A 38 -0.36 -25.32 -10.55
CA ALA A 38 0.10 -24.79 -11.82
C ALA A 38 0.89 -23.48 -11.66
N ASP A 39 1.35 -23.18 -10.44
CA ASP A 39 2.09 -21.97 -10.04
C ASP A 39 1.35 -20.65 -10.29
N GLN A 40 0.01 -20.69 -10.34
CA GLN A 40 -0.83 -19.50 -10.54
C GLN A 40 -1.31 -18.94 -9.19
N PRO A 41 -1.31 -17.60 -9.01
CA PRO A 41 -1.81 -16.97 -7.79
C PRO A 41 -3.32 -17.15 -7.66
N THR A 42 -3.74 -17.62 -6.49
CA THR A 42 -5.16 -17.90 -6.17
C THR A 42 -5.67 -17.02 -5.04
N ASP A 43 -4.79 -16.61 -4.13
CA ASP A 43 -5.10 -15.68 -3.07
C ASP A 43 -3.89 -14.80 -2.73
N ARG A 44 -4.18 -13.59 -2.24
CA ARG A 44 -3.19 -12.65 -1.73
C ARG A 44 -3.73 -11.99 -0.46
N TRP A 45 -3.03 -12.19 0.64
CA TRP A 45 -3.18 -11.37 1.83
C TRP A 45 -1.92 -10.55 2.07
N GLY A 46 -2.06 -9.43 2.77
CA GLY A 46 -0.94 -8.57 3.03
C GLY A 46 -1.33 -7.34 3.82
N ASN A 47 -0.32 -6.64 4.30
CA ASN A 47 -0.46 -5.39 5.02
C ASN A 47 0.56 -4.39 4.48
N ALA A 48 0.23 -3.11 4.59
CA ALA A 48 1.13 -2.00 4.37
C ALA A 48 1.14 -1.10 5.61
N ASP A 49 2.13 -0.22 5.69
CA ASP A 49 2.19 0.83 6.70
C ASP A 49 1.11 1.91 6.44
N TRP A 50 -0.14 1.55 6.70
CA TRP A 50 -1.29 2.43 6.52
C TRP A 50 -1.25 3.63 7.47
N MET A 51 -0.75 3.42 8.68
CA MET A 51 -0.60 4.49 9.66
C MET A 51 0.43 5.53 9.19
N GLY A 52 1.60 5.06 8.73
CA GLY A 52 2.63 5.92 8.15
C GLY A 52 2.15 6.62 6.87
N LEU A 53 1.29 5.99 6.06
CA LEU A 53 0.64 6.66 4.93
C LEU A 53 -0.19 7.86 5.41
N ILE A 54 -1.17 7.61 6.30
CA ILE A 54 -2.12 8.64 6.75
C ILE A 54 -1.40 9.82 7.42
N GLN A 55 -0.35 9.55 8.20
CA GLN A 55 0.49 10.59 8.80
C GLN A 55 1.23 11.42 7.73
N GLN A 56 1.85 10.78 6.74
CA GLN A 56 2.57 11.49 5.66
C GLN A 56 1.63 12.36 4.83
N LEU A 57 0.40 11.90 4.60
CA LEU A 57 -0.62 12.68 3.90
C LEU A 57 -1.18 13.84 4.76
N GLY A 58 -0.88 13.87 6.07
CA GLY A 58 -1.35 14.90 7.00
C GLY A 58 -2.84 14.78 7.32
N LEU A 59 -3.35 13.54 7.28
CA LEU A 59 -4.75 13.21 7.54
C LEU A 59 -5.00 12.84 9.01
N MET A 60 -3.94 12.86 9.83
CA MET A 60 -3.98 12.79 11.29
C MET A 60 -3.35 14.06 11.85
N GLY A 61 -3.98 14.61 12.90
CA GLY A 61 -3.48 15.73 13.70
C GLY A 61 -3.04 15.27 15.09
#